data_AF-A0A2N4UWF4-F1
#
_entry.id   AF-A0A2N4UWF4-F1
#
_cell.length_a   1.000
_cell.length_b   1.000
_cell.length_c   1.000
_cell.angle_alpha   90.00
_cell.angle_beta   90.00
_cell.angle_gamma   90.00
#
_symmetry.space_group_name_H-M   'P 1'
#
loop_
_entity.id
_entity.type
_entity.pdbx_description
1 polymer ?
#
loop_
_entity_poly.entity_id
_entity_poly.type
_entity_poly.pdbx_seq_one_letter_code
_entity_poly.pdbx_strand_id
1 'polypeptide(L)'
;MLTNLYHYTINSKFADIEQSGYLQRSPLKPDRQEKPVVWLSSNDNFENSARKIAFNPRTQQQHLMSMDEMINLTGALVRYVFLVNDIDARSWNDARRDTGMSRKRRDLLLERADLVSSNPNDWWVTFSEIPLTKAVRVEICNEIAGDGKLIWRPVESTINTTDNVIVSMTVDELAKSVSLDINGTWRNAS
;
A
#
# COMPACT_ATOMS: atom_id res chain seq x y z
N MET A 1 -18.85 -8.28 -15.96
CA MET A 1 -18.42 -6.94 -15.53
C MET A 1 -16.90 -6.91 -15.52
N LEU A 2 -16.28 -5.83 -15.99
CA LEU A 2 -14.83 -5.67 -15.86
C LEU A 2 -14.53 -5.36 -14.39
N THR A 3 -13.59 -6.09 -13.79
CA THR A 3 -13.15 -5.85 -12.41
C THR A 3 -12.18 -4.67 -12.39
N ASN A 4 -12.44 -3.67 -11.55
CA ASN A 4 -11.48 -2.61 -11.27
C ASN A 4 -10.44 -3.11 -10.27
N LEU A 5 -9.19 -2.73 -10.48
CA LEU A 5 -8.11 -2.92 -9.53
C LEU A 5 -7.57 -1.56 -9.08
N TYR A 6 -7.30 -1.45 -7.79
CA TYR A 6 -6.92 -0.22 -7.11
C TYR A 6 -5.49 -0.36 -6.57
N HIS A 7 -4.65 0.62 -6.88
CA HIS A 7 -3.38 0.80 -6.18
C HIS A 7 -3.53 1.95 -5.20
N TYR A 8 -3.47 1.66 -3.90
CA TYR A 8 -3.59 2.64 -2.83
C TYR A 8 -2.23 3.21 -2.42
N THR A 9 -2.14 4.52 -2.38
CA THR A 9 -0.96 5.26 -1.93
C THR A 9 -1.37 6.48 -1.11
N ILE A 10 -0.37 7.24 -0.68
CA ILE A 10 -0.52 8.46 0.11
C ILE A 10 0.00 9.65 -0.70
N ASN A 11 -0.49 10.85 -0.42
CA ASN A 11 -0.15 12.05 -1.19
C ASN A 11 1.37 12.32 -1.25
N SER A 12 2.12 12.00 -0.19
CA SER A 12 3.58 12.19 -0.17
C SER A 12 4.34 11.35 -1.21
N LYS A 13 3.69 10.33 -1.79
CA LYS A 13 4.22 9.51 -2.90
C LYS A 13 3.63 9.89 -4.25
N PHE A 14 2.63 10.76 -4.28
CA PHE A 14 1.92 11.11 -5.50
C PHE A 14 2.86 11.75 -6.52
N ALA A 15 3.62 12.78 -6.11
CA ALA A 15 4.57 13.48 -6.99
C ALA A 15 5.65 12.54 -7.57
N ASP A 16 6.22 11.65 -6.75
CA ASP A 16 7.23 10.68 -7.21
C ASP A 16 6.66 9.72 -8.26
N ILE A 17 5.44 9.22 -8.03
CA ILE A 17 4.75 8.30 -8.95
C ILE A 17 4.45 9.02 -10.27
N GLU A 18 3.84 10.22 -10.21
CA GLU A 18 3.53 11.04 -11.38
C GLU A 18 4.79 11.40 -12.17
N GLN A 19 5.86 11.81 -11.49
CA GLN A 19 7.13 12.13 -12.13
C GLN A 19 7.75 10.92 -12.83
N SER A 20 7.64 9.73 -12.23
CA SER A 20 8.16 8.51 -12.84
C SER A 20 7.33 8.06 -14.05
N GLY A 21 6.01 8.33 -14.04
CA GLY A 21 5.06 7.82 -15.02
C GLY A 21 4.69 6.34 -14.84
N TYR A 22 5.11 5.70 -13.75
CA TYR A 22 4.86 4.28 -13.47
C TYR A 22 4.49 4.02 -12.01
N LEU A 23 3.64 3.02 -11.78
CA LEU A 23 3.63 2.30 -10.51
C LEU A 23 4.81 1.32 -10.48
N GLN A 24 5.78 1.62 -9.63
CA GLN A 24 6.99 0.84 -9.48
C GLN A 24 6.78 -0.37 -8.57
N ARG A 25 7.58 -1.41 -8.80
CA ARG A 25 7.56 -2.63 -8.00
C ARG A 25 8.21 -2.40 -6.64
N SER A 26 7.71 -3.09 -5.62
CA SER A 26 8.22 -3.04 -4.25
C SER A 26 8.34 -4.45 -3.66
N PRO A 27 9.31 -4.70 -2.76
CA PRO A 27 10.38 -3.79 -2.33
C PRO A 27 11.46 -3.60 -3.42
N LEU A 28 12.16 -2.46 -3.43
CA LEU A 28 13.23 -2.18 -4.42
C LEU A 28 14.42 -3.15 -4.29
N LYS A 29 14.64 -3.70 -3.09
CA LYS A 29 15.70 -4.66 -2.78
C LYS A 29 15.11 -5.85 -2.02
N PRO A 30 14.37 -6.74 -2.70
CA PRO A 30 13.82 -7.92 -2.08
C PRO A 30 14.93 -8.84 -1.60
N ASP A 31 14.60 -9.74 -0.68
CA ASP A 31 15.52 -10.83 -0.35
C ASP A 31 15.80 -11.70 -1.56
N ARG A 32 16.92 -12.43 -1.50
CA ARG A 32 17.61 -13.03 -2.65
C ARG A 32 16.77 -13.98 -3.55
N GLN A 33 15.54 -14.31 -3.15
CA GLN A 33 14.60 -15.15 -3.88
C GLN A 33 13.25 -14.47 -4.15
N GLU A 34 12.96 -13.36 -3.49
CA GLU A 34 11.69 -12.65 -3.64
C GLU A 34 11.74 -11.76 -4.89
N LYS A 35 10.67 -11.83 -5.67
CA LYS A 35 10.46 -10.94 -6.81
C LYS A 35 9.65 -9.73 -6.35
N PRO A 36 10.09 -8.51 -6.67
CA PRO A 36 9.31 -7.34 -6.32
C PRO A 36 8.06 -7.29 -7.20
N VAL A 37 6.96 -6.81 -6.63
CA VAL A 37 5.66 -6.76 -7.30
C VAL A 37 5.02 -5.39 -7.13
N VAL A 38 4.11 -5.03 -8.02
CA VAL A 38 3.15 -3.95 -7.75
C VAL A 38 1.93 -4.60 -7.10
N TRP A 39 1.56 -4.10 -5.92
CA TRP A 39 0.36 -4.55 -5.20
C TRP A 39 -0.87 -3.77 -5.64
N LEU A 40 -1.96 -4.49 -5.81
CA LEU A 40 -3.27 -4.00 -6.21
C LEU A 40 -4.34 -4.67 -5.33
N SER A 41 -5.52 -4.08 -5.24
CA SER A 41 -6.67 -4.69 -4.56
C SER A 41 -7.94 -4.54 -5.41
N SER A 42 -8.87 -5.48 -5.32
CA SER A 42 -10.24 -5.36 -5.86
C SER A 42 -11.23 -4.74 -4.87
N ASN A 43 -10.81 -4.48 -3.63
CA ASN A 43 -11.59 -3.73 -2.66
C ASN A 43 -11.74 -2.28 -3.15
N ASP A 44 -12.97 -1.77 -3.23
CA ASP A 44 -13.29 -0.46 -3.79
C ASP A 44 -13.41 0.65 -2.73
N ASN A 45 -13.31 0.32 -1.45
CA ASN A 45 -13.27 1.30 -0.37
C ASN A 45 -11.82 1.64 -0.04
N PHE A 46 -11.12 0.73 0.65
CA PHE A 46 -9.70 0.82 0.94
C PHE A 46 -9.14 -0.54 1.36
N GLU A 47 -7.94 -0.86 0.90
CA GLU A 47 -7.24 -2.07 1.34
C GLU A 47 -6.60 -1.84 2.71
N ASN A 48 -7.16 -2.41 3.79
CA ASN A 48 -6.67 -2.19 5.16
C ASN A 48 -5.21 -2.60 5.35
N SER A 49 -4.73 -3.61 4.60
CA SER A 49 -3.32 -4.01 4.63
C SER A 49 -2.37 -3.00 3.97
N ALA A 50 -2.90 -2.01 3.23
CA ALA A 50 -2.14 -0.92 2.64
C ALA A 50 -1.89 0.25 3.61
N ARG A 51 -2.52 0.24 4.80
CA ARG A 51 -2.31 1.25 5.86
C ARG A 51 -0.84 1.33 6.24
N LYS A 52 -0.37 2.54 6.55
CA LYS A 52 1.04 2.78 6.85
C LYS A 52 1.32 2.76 8.35
N ILE A 53 2.56 2.43 8.70
CA ILE A 53 3.05 2.44 10.08
C ILE A 53 3.67 3.81 10.35
N ALA A 54 3.25 4.46 11.43
CA ALA A 54 3.93 5.64 11.95
C ALA A 54 5.04 5.23 12.93
N PHE A 55 6.13 5.99 12.94
CA PHE A 55 7.23 5.85 13.88
C PHE A 55 7.40 7.11 14.70
N ASN A 56 7.37 6.98 16.03
CA ASN A 56 7.69 8.08 16.93
C ASN A 56 9.18 8.03 17.31
N PRO A 57 10.03 8.97 16.84
CA PRO A 57 11.47 8.92 17.10
C PRO A 57 11.83 9.16 18.56
N ARG A 58 10.95 9.81 19.35
CA ARG A 58 11.21 10.09 20.77
C ARG A 58 10.98 8.86 21.64
N THR A 59 9.90 8.13 21.40
CA THR A 59 9.56 6.91 22.18
C THR A 59 10.06 5.63 21.52
N GLN A 60 10.55 5.72 20.28
CA GLN A 60 10.90 4.58 19.41
C GLN A 60 9.74 3.60 19.17
N GLN A 61 8.50 4.04 19.37
CA GLN A 61 7.32 3.21 19.19
C GLN A 61 6.79 3.29 17.76
N GLN A 62 6.18 2.19 17.33
CA GLN A 62 5.49 2.06 16.05
C GLN A 62 4.03 1.73 16.28
N HIS A 63 3.16 2.25 15.44
CA HIS A 63 1.76 1.86 15.40
C HIS A 63 1.21 1.95 13.97
N LEU A 64 0.18 1.16 13.69
CA LEU A 64 -0.53 1.21 12.44
C LEU A 64 -1.47 2.42 12.43
N MET A 65 -1.24 3.39 11.54
CA MET A 65 -2.04 4.61 11.46
C MET A 65 -3.47 4.28 11.03
N SER A 66 -4.47 4.81 11.73
CA SER A 66 -5.87 4.87 11.30
C SER A 66 -6.04 5.62 9.98
N MET A 67 -7.22 5.50 9.38
CA MET A 67 -7.54 6.21 8.14
C MET A 67 -7.48 7.73 8.32
N ASP A 68 -8.02 8.23 9.44
CA ASP A 68 -7.93 9.64 9.81
C ASP A 68 -6.49 10.10 10.02
N GLU A 69 -5.67 9.29 10.71
CA GLU A 69 -4.25 9.61 10.89
C GLU A 69 -3.51 9.65 9.56
N MET A 70 -3.77 8.71 8.64
CA MET A 70 -3.15 8.76 7.32
C MET A 70 -3.57 10.02 6.57
N ILE A 71 -4.86 10.35 6.51
CA ILE A 71 -5.34 11.56 5.84
C ILE A 71 -4.71 12.82 6.46
N ASN A 72 -4.71 12.93 7.78
CA ASN A 72 -4.19 14.11 8.48
C ASN A 72 -2.67 14.26 8.35
N LEU A 73 -1.91 13.17 8.42
CA LEU A 73 -0.44 13.20 8.38
C LEU A 73 0.13 13.23 6.97
N THR A 74 -0.58 12.64 6.00
CA THR A 74 -0.15 12.63 4.60
C THR A 74 -0.91 13.63 3.75
N GLY A 75 -1.85 14.40 4.30
CA GLY A 75 -2.70 15.35 3.59
C GLY A 75 -3.88 14.70 2.86
N ALA A 76 -3.64 13.58 2.17
CA ALA A 76 -4.69 12.79 1.53
C ALA A 76 -4.21 11.36 1.22
N LEU A 77 -5.18 10.50 0.94
CA LEU A 77 -4.98 9.20 0.30
C LEU A 77 -5.20 9.35 -1.20
N VAL A 78 -4.45 8.59 -1.99
CA VAL A 78 -4.59 8.57 -3.43
C VAL A 78 -4.77 7.13 -3.87
N ARG A 79 -5.58 6.91 -4.91
CA ARG A 79 -5.62 5.63 -5.59
C ARG A 79 -5.61 5.77 -7.10
N TYR A 80 -4.91 4.87 -7.75
CA TYR A 80 -4.95 4.67 -9.20
C TYR A 80 -5.87 3.51 -9.51
N VAL A 81 -6.75 3.67 -10.48
CA VAL A 81 -7.70 2.64 -10.87
C VAL A 81 -7.38 2.11 -12.25
N PHE A 82 -7.36 0.78 -12.37
CA PHE A 82 -7.07 0.06 -13.60
C PHE A 82 -8.19 -0.93 -13.91
N LEU A 83 -8.38 -1.24 -15.18
CA LEU A 83 -9.18 -2.40 -15.58
C LEU A 83 -8.29 -3.63 -15.56
N VAL A 84 -8.77 -4.71 -14.94
CA VAL A 84 -7.99 -5.96 -14.81
C VAL A 84 -7.48 -6.50 -16.15
N ASN A 85 -8.20 -6.27 -17.25
CA ASN A 85 -7.81 -6.75 -18.58
C ASN A 85 -6.72 -5.90 -19.28
N ASP A 86 -6.44 -4.70 -18.77
CA ASP A 86 -5.47 -3.79 -19.39
C ASP A 86 -4.07 -3.95 -18.78
N ILE A 87 -3.96 -4.68 -17.67
CA ILE A 87 -2.72 -4.93 -16.93
C ILE A 87 -2.50 -6.43 -16.72
N ASP A 88 -1.24 -6.87 -16.70
CA ASP A 88 -0.87 -8.26 -16.43
C ASP A 88 -0.89 -8.52 -14.91
N ALA A 89 -2.08 -8.38 -14.32
CA ALA A 89 -2.33 -8.61 -12.90
C ALA A 89 -2.88 -10.01 -12.69
N ARG A 90 -2.41 -10.66 -11.62
CA ARG A 90 -2.87 -11.98 -11.21
C ARG A 90 -3.36 -11.92 -9.78
N SER A 91 -4.40 -12.70 -9.46
CA SER A 91 -4.86 -12.82 -8.09
C SER A 91 -3.72 -13.31 -7.20
N TRP A 92 -3.71 -12.88 -5.94
CA TRP A 92 -2.69 -13.34 -4.98
C TRP A 92 -2.70 -14.87 -4.84
N ASN A 93 -3.88 -15.50 -4.88
CA ASN A 93 -4.01 -16.95 -4.77
C ASN A 93 -3.24 -17.70 -5.87
N ASP A 94 -3.25 -17.15 -7.09
CA ASP A 94 -2.55 -17.73 -8.24
C ASP A 94 -1.06 -17.37 -8.23
N ALA A 95 -0.73 -16.14 -7.86
CA ALA A 95 0.63 -15.60 -8.01
C ALA A 95 1.55 -15.80 -6.79
N ARG A 96 1.03 -16.09 -5.59
CA ARG A 96 1.81 -16.13 -4.34
C ARG A 96 2.98 -17.12 -4.32
N ARG A 97 2.97 -18.13 -5.19
CA ARG A 97 4.08 -19.08 -5.32
C ARG A 97 5.18 -18.52 -6.22
N ASP A 98 4.82 -17.71 -7.20
CA ASP A 98 5.72 -17.15 -8.21
C ASP A 98 6.49 -15.93 -7.70
N THR A 99 6.02 -15.32 -6.61
CA THR A 99 6.74 -14.24 -5.91
C THR A 99 8.06 -14.68 -5.31
N GLY A 100 8.29 -15.99 -5.15
CA GLY A 100 9.47 -16.51 -4.45
C GLY A 100 9.47 -16.20 -2.94
N MET A 101 8.37 -15.64 -2.41
CA MET A 101 8.20 -15.41 -0.98
C MET A 101 8.22 -16.73 -0.23
N SER A 102 8.99 -16.79 0.85
CA SER A 102 9.06 -17.98 1.70
C SER A 102 7.68 -18.30 2.30
N ARG A 103 7.43 -19.57 2.62
CA ARG A 103 6.17 -19.96 3.28
C ARG A 103 5.94 -19.18 4.58
N LYS A 104 6.97 -19.08 5.43
CA LYS A 104 6.91 -18.34 6.70
C LYS A 104 6.48 -16.88 6.50
N ARG A 105 6.98 -16.21 5.47
CA ARG A 105 6.60 -14.81 5.18
C ARG A 105 5.20 -14.67 4.62
N ARG A 106 4.77 -15.60 3.76
CA ARG A 106 3.37 -15.64 3.32
C ARG A 106 2.43 -15.84 4.49
N ASP A 107 2.75 -16.76 5.39
CA ASP A 107 1.93 -17.03 6.57
C ASP A 107 1.85 -15.76 7.46
N LEU A 108 2.98 -15.08 7.69
CA LEU A 108 3.03 -13.81 8.42
C LEU A 108 2.24 -12.68 7.72
N LEU A 109 2.30 -12.61 6.39
CA LEU A 109 1.55 -11.62 5.61
C LEU A 109 0.03 -11.85 5.76
N LEU A 110 -0.41 -13.12 5.74
CA LEU A 110 -1.81 -13.49 5.93
C LEU A 110 -2.27 -13.26 7.37
N GLU A 111 -1.44 -13.55 8.37
CA GLU A 111 -1.71 -13.24 9.78
C GLU A 111 -1.89 -11.71 9.97
N ARG A 112 -1.02 -10.90 9.36
CA ARG A 112 -1.16 -9.44 9.38
C ARG A 112 -2.43 -8.95 8.69
N ALA A 113 -2.86 -9.61 7.62
CA ALA A 113 -4.12 -9.29 6.96
C ALA A 113 -5.30 -9.50 7.91
N ASP A 114 -5.32 -10.63 8.61
CA ASP A 114 -6.37 -10.99 9.56
C ASP A 114 -6.45 -9.96 10.70
N LEU A 115 -5.31 -9.56 11.26
CA LEU A 115 -5.22 -8.53 12.32
C LEU A 115 -5.83 -7.18 11.93
N VAL A 116 -5.86 -6.85 10.64
CA VAL A 116 -6.44 -5.59 10.13
C VAL A 116 -7.75 -5.81 9.37
N SER A 117 -8.32 -7.03 9.46
CA SER A 117 -9.53 -7.44 8.74
C SER A 117 -9.45 -7.16 7.24
N SER A 118 -8.27 -7.35 6.65
CA SER A 118 -8.03 -7.35 5.21
C SER A 118 -8.34 -8.72 4.63
N ASN A 119 -8.92 -8.77 3.43
CA ASN A 119 -9.28 -10.00 2.74
C ASN A 119 -8.25 -10.31 1.63
N PRO A 120 -7.38 -11.32 1.80
CA PRO A 120 -6.37 -11.66 0.80
C PRO A 120 -6.91 -12.10 -0.57
N ASN A 121 -8.20 -12.45 -0.67
CA ASN A 121 -8.83 -12.73 -1.97
C ASN A 121 -9.02 -11.47 -2.81
N ASP A 122 -9.02 -10.30 -2.18
CA ASP A 122 -9.06 -9.03 -2.88
C ASP A 122 -7.68 -8.62 -3.38
N TRP A 123 -6.60 -9.32 -3.03
CA TRP A 123 -5.25 -8.92 -3.41
C TRP A 123 -4.88 -9.39 -4.80
N TRP A 124 -4.21 -8.49 -5.54
CA TRP A 124 -3.69 -8.73 -6.87
C TRP A 124 -2.24 -8.25 -6.93
N VAL A 125 -1.46 -8.90 -7.79
CA VAL A 125 -0.06 -8.53 -8.03
C VAL A 125 0.28 -8.54 -9.50
N THR A 126 1.21 -7.68 -9.90
CA THR A 126 1.93 -7.81 -11.17
C THR A 126 3.43 -7.79 -10.94
N PHE A 127 4.16 -8.52 -11.79
CA PHE A 127 5.62 -8.64 -11.76
C PHE A 127 6.33 -7.59 -12.61
N SER A 128 5.54 -6.75 -13.29
CA SER A 128 5.95 -5.65 -14.15
C SER A 128 5.50 -4.32 -13.56
N GLU A 129 6.20 -3.24 -13.89
CA GLU A 129 5.73 -1.90 -13.56
C GLU A 129 4.48 -1.58 -14.39
N ILE A 130 3.60 -0.73 -13.86
CA ILE A 130 2.36 -0.34 -14.55
C ILE A 130 2.50 1.10 -15.03
N PRO A 131 2.50 1.36 -16.35
CA PRO A 131 2.45 2.72 -16.86
C PRO A 131 1.18 3.44 -16.37
N LEU A 132 1.31 4.68 -15.91
CA LEU A 132 0.14 5.48 -15.48
C LEU A 132 -0.84 5.77 -16.62
N THR A 133 -0.38 5.71 -17.88
CA THR A 133 -1.25 5.79 -19.07
C THR A 133 -2.29 4.68 -19.16
N LYS A 134 -2.14 3.60 -18.38
CA LYS A 134 -3.14 2.52 -18.25
C LYS A 134 -4.16 2.77 -17.15
N ALA A 135 -3.96 3.77 -16.29
CA ALA A 135 -4.93 4.12 -15.26
C ALA A 135 -6.16 4.75 -15.94
N VAL A 136 -7.34 4.23 -15.64
CA VAL A 136 -8.61 4.79 -16.16
C VAL A 136 -9.04 6.03 -15.38
N ARG A 137 -8.57 6.17 -14.13
CA ARG A 137 -8.73 7.36 -13.29
C ARG A 137 -7.75 7.35 -12.12
N VAL A 138 -7.52 8.54 -11.59
CA VAL A 138 -6.82 8.77 -10.33
C VAL A 138 -7.79 9.49 -9.41
N GLU A 139 -7.88 9.02 -8.16
CA GLU A 139 -8.82 9.55 -7.18
C GLU A 139 -8.10 9.89 -5.88
N ILE A 140 -8.54 10.96 -5.24
CA ILE A 140 -8.04 11.46 -3.96
C ILE A 140 -9.15 11.35 -2.90
N CYS A 141 -8.75 11.02 -1.68
CA CYS A 141 -9.62 11.00 -0.52
C CYS A 141 -8.97 11.79 0.62
N ASN A 142 -9.64 12.85 1.03
CA ASN A 142 -9.28 13.71 2.15
C ASN A 142 -10.40 13.77 3.21
N GLU A 143 -11.42 12.91 3.08
CA GLU A 143 -12.60 12.93 3.93
C GLU A 143 -13.17 11.52 4.11
N ILE A 144 -13.63 11.23 5.32
CA ILE A 144 -14.34 10.00 5.67
C ILE A 144 -15.79 10.38 5.97
N ALA A 145 -16.74 9.70 5.33
CA ALA A 145 -18.16 9.87 5.59
C ALA A 145 -18.53 9.41 7.02
N GLY A 146 -19.69 9.84 7.52
CA GLY A 146 -20.16 9.49 8.87
C GLY A 146 -20.38 7.98 9.11
N ASP A 147 -20.46 7.17 8.05
CA ASP A 147 -20.53 5.71 8.10
C ASP A 147 -19.15 5.01 8.02
N GLY A 148 -18.06 5.79 8.01
CA GLY A 148 -16.69 5.28 7.92
C GLY A 148 -16.20 5.00 6.50
N LYS A 149 -17.02 5.25 5.46
CA LYS A 149 -16.58 5.08 4.06
C LYS A 149 -15.74 6.25 3.60
N LEU A 150 -14.72 5.94 2.79
CA LEU A 150 -13.90 6.97 2.18
C LEU A 150 -14.63 7.66 1.03
N ILE A 151 -14.53 8.98 0.97
CA ILE A 151 -15.10 9.77 -0.13
C ILE A 151 -14.03 10.02 -1.18
N TRP A 152 -14.03 9.18 -2.22
CA TRP A 152 -13.12 9.30 -3.34
C TRP A 152 -13.62 10.32 -4.36
N ARG A 153 -12.75 11.26 -4.73
CA ARG A 153 -13.02 12.29 -5.75
C ARG A 153 -11.97 12.18 -6.86
N PRO A 154 -12.33 12.37 -8.14
CA PRO A 154 -11.34 12.44 -9.20
C PRO A 154 -10.28 13.50 -8.89
N VAL A 155 -9.02 13.21 -9.18
CA VAL A 155 -7.99 14.25 -9.23
C VAL A 155 -8.27 15.06 -10.49
N GLU A 156 -8.96 16.20 -10.35
CA GLU A 156 -8.98 17.19 -11.42
C GLU A 156 -7.54 17.67 -11.61
N SER A 157 -7.11 17.78 -12.87
CA SER A 157 -5.72 18.06 -13.25
C SER A 157 -5.29 19.49 -12.89
N THR A 158 -5.22 19.84 -11.60
CA THR A 158 -4.37 20.90 -11.03
C THR A 158 -4.38 20.76 -9.50
N ILE A 159 -3.32 20.24 -8.88
CA ILE A 159 -3.12 20.41 -7.43
C ILE A 159 -1.67 20.83 -7.17
N ASN A 160 -1.55 22.08 -6.70
CA ASN A 160 -0.33 22.67 -6.17
C ASN A 160 0.18 21.85 -4.99
N THR A 161 1.42 21.39 -5.11
CA THR A 161 2.18 20.73 -4.05
C THR A 161 2.43 21.74 -2.92
N THR A 162 2.02 21.45 -1.70
CA THR A 162 2.59 22.10 -0.53
C THR A 162 2.83 21.07 0.58
N ASP A 163 4.04 21.15 1.12
CA ASP A 163 4.63 20.52 2.29
C ASP A 163 4.96 19.01 2.25
N ASN A 164 6.27 18.77 2.08
CA ASN A 164 6.96 17.50 2.22
C ASN A 164 6.93 17.01 3.67
N VAL A 165 5.99 16.11 3.98
CA VAL A 165 6.16 15.16 5.09
C VAL A 165 6.64 13.84 4.49
N ILE A 166 7.88 13.46 4.82
CA ILE A 166 8.45 12.18 4.42
C ILE A 166 7.69 11.07 5.16
N VAL A 167 6.79 10.39 4.45
CA VAL A 167 6.17 9.14 4.89
C VAL A 167 6.59 8.04 3.93
N SER A 168 7.67 7.33 4.26
CA SER A 168 7.88 5.99 3.72
C SER A 168 8.82 5.19 4.60
N MET A 169 8.36 4.03 5.06
CA MET A 169 9.22 2.86 5.19
C MET A 169 8.37 1.63 4.87
N THR A 170 8.83 0.81 3.93
CA THR A 170 8.37 -0.58 3.85
C THR A 170 8.97 -1.37 5.02
N VAL A 171 8.30 -2.43 5.48
CA VAL A 171 8.73 -3.24 6.64
C VAL A 171 10.18 -3.77 6.47
N ASP A 172 10.63 -3.97 5.23
CA ASP A 172 11.98 -4.45 4.90
C ASP A 172 13.08 -3.37 4.99
N GLU A 173 12.73 -2.09 4.83
CA GLU A 173 13.67 -0.97 5.02
C GLU A 173 13.91 -0.70 6.50
N LEU A 174 12.91 -0.98 7.34
CA LEU A 174 12.98 -0.79 8.78
C LEU A 174 13.88 -1.82 9.48
N ALA A 175 13.95 -3.04 8.93
CA ALA A 175 14.89 -4.08 9.37
C ALA A 175 16.37 -3.75 9.07
N LYS A 176 16.64 -2.82 8.14
CA LYS A 176 18.00 -2.42 7.75
C LYS A 176 18.50 -1.17 8.48
N SER A 177 17.61 -0.30 8.97
CA SER A 177 18.00 0.93 9.68
C SER A 177 18.11 0.75 11.20
N VAL A 178 17.56 -0.33 11.75
CA VAL A 178 17.63 -0.65 13.18
C VAL A 178 18.08 -2.10 13.32
N SER A 179 19.34 -2.31 13.68
CA SER A 179 19.72 -3.54 14.37
C SER A 179 18.86 -3.60 15.63
N LEU A 180 17.80 -4.42 15.70
CA LEU A 180 17.29 -5.02 16.93
C LEU A 180 16.08 -5.95 16.69
N ASP A 181 16.32 -7.19 17.11
CA ASP A 181 15.47 -8.28 17.59
C ASP A 181 13.94 -8.24 17.33
N ILE A 182 13.54 -9.03 16.35
CA ILE A 182 12.16 -9.21 15.87
C ILE A 182 11.32 -10.14 16.77
N ASN A 183 11.86 -10.58 17.91
CA ASN A 183 11.20 -11.59 18.77
C ASN A 183 10.65 -11.05 20.11
N GLY A 184 10.85 -9.76 20.44
CA GLY A 184 10.68 -9.30 21.83
C GLY A 184 9.43 -8.48 22.20
N THR A 185 8.85 -7.70 21.29
CA THR A 185 8.09 -6.50 21.72
C THR A 185 6.58 -6.49 21.46
N TRP A 186 5.98 -7.55 20.91
CA TRP A 186 4.54 -7.55 20.61
C TRP A 186 3.64 -8.08 21.75
N ARG A 187 4.18 -8.30 22.96
CA ARG A 187 3.39 -8.89 24.06
C ARG A 187 2.52 -7.93 24.86
N ASN A 188 2.56 -6.61 24.64
CA ASN A 188 1.77 -5.67 25.43
C ASN A 188 0.95 -4.72 24.54
N ALA A 189 -0.18 -5.23 24.07
CA ALA A 189 -1.34 -4.41 23.74
C ALA A 189 -2.56 -5.14 24.33
N SER A 190 -2.75 -4.92 25.63
CA SER A 190 -3.98 -5.23 26.38
C SER A 190 -4.83 -3.98 26.48
#